data_AF-A0A2N5ZHS9-F1
#
_entry.id   AF-A0A2N5ZHS9-F1
#
_cell.length_a   1.000
_cell.length_b   1.000
_cell.length_c   1.000
_cell.angle_alpha   90.00
_cell.angle_beta   90.00
_cell.angle_gamma   90.00
#
_symmetry.space_group_name_H-M   'P 1'
#
loop_
_entity.id
_entity.type
_entity.pdbx_description
1 polymer ?
#
loop_
_entity_poly.entity_id
_entity_poly.type
_entity_poly.pdbx_seq_one_letter_code
_entity_poly.pdbx_strand_id
1 'polypeptide(L)'
;MIAMELQKGFYLIKIFHYIISGAFLLIAIILILRSILGIVRKKVYTLTDKVLSSAFIVNLYLQLIFGLILFSNLGSSLGYDYVSADGGVKMVSKRLWPIEHIVLMIFALLIANLGFIFSNKSQESIAKHKNVLIYYCIAILMIAYSLSSIYLF
;
A
#
# COMPACT_ATOMS: atom_id res chain seq x y z
N MET A 1 -26.86 10.60 18.74
CA MET A 1 -27.25 10.43 17.31
C MET A 1 -26.06 10.62 16.39
N ILE A 2 -25.52 11.83 16.22
CA ILE A 2 -24.41 12.16 15.30
C ILE A 2 -23.20 11.19 15.40
N ALA A 3 -22.69 10.92 16.61
CA ALA A 3 -21.55 10.01 16.80
C ALA A 3 -21.78 8.58 16.26
N MET A 4 -23.03 8.09 16.33
CA MET A 4 -23.41 6.76 15.83
C MET A 4 -23.47 6.71 14.29
N GLU A 5 -23.81 7.82 13.63
CA GLU A 5 -23.75 7.93 12.17
C GLU A 5 -22.30 8.02 11.68
N LEU A 6 -21.46 8.80 12.39
CA LEU A 6 -20.04 8.90 12.12
C LEU A 6 -19.36 7.53 12.18
N GLN A 7 -19.66 6.74 13.22
CA GLN A 7 -19.13 5.38 13.40
C GLN A 7 -19.57 4.41 12.28
N LYS A 8 -20.82 4.52 11.79
CA LYS A 8 -21.29 3.77 10.60
C LYS A 8 -20.50 4.17 9.35
N GLY A 9 -20.23 5.46 9.17
CA GLY A 9 -19.40 5.96 8.07
C GLY A 9 -17.99 5.33 8.05
N PHE A 10 -17.30 5.33 9.19
CA PHE A 10 -15.97 4.71 9.29
C PHE A 10 -15.98 3.19 9.07
N TYR A 11 -17.03 2.49 9.48
CA TYR A 11 -17.20 1.06 9.17
C TYR A 11 -17.30 0.80 7.66
N LEU A 12 -18.07 1.61 6.93
CA LEU A 12 -18.15 1.53 5.46
C LEU A 12 -16.80 1.82 4.79
N ILE A 13 -16.09 2.87 5.23
CA ILE A 13 -14.76 3.23 4.74
C ILE A 13 -13.76 2.07 4.95
N LYS A 14 -13.84 1.37 6.09
CA LYS A 14 -13.02 0.18 6.37
C LYS A 14 -13.32 -0.98 5.42
N ILE A 15 -14.59 -1.22 5.08
CA ILE A 15 -14.98 -2.22 4.08
C ILE A 15 -14.40 -1.86 2.71
N PHE A 16 -14.56 -0.62 2.25
CA PHE A 16 -14.00 -0.18 0.96
C PHE A 16 -12.47 -0.33 0.93
N HIS A 17 -11.76 0.09 1.98
CA HIS A 17 -10.31 -0.07 2.08
C HIS A 17 -9.86 -1.55 1.98
N TYR A 18 -10.62 -2.47 2.58
CA TYR A 18 -10.34 -3.91 2.49
C TYR A 18 -10.59 -4.46 1.07
N ILE A 19 -11.69 -4.06 0.42
CA ILE A 19 -12.00 -4.44 -0.97
C ILE A 19 -10.92 -3.93 -1.93
N ILE A 20 -10.50 -2.67 -1.79
CA ILE A 20 -9.41 -2.07 -2.57
C ILE A 20 -8.11 -2.86 -2.35
N SER A 21 -7.82 -3.28 -1.11
CA SER A 21 -6.63 -4.08 -0.81
C SER A 21 -6.66 -5.49 -1.44
N GLY A 22 -7.84 -6.10 -1.55
CA GLY A 22 -8.03 -7.33 -2.33
C GLY A 22 -7.77 -7.13 -3.82
N ALA A 23 -8.30 -6.04 -4.41
CA ALA A 23 -8.05 -5.69 -5.80
C ALA A 23 -6.57 -5.39 -6.08
N PHE A 24 -5.90 -4.66 -5.18
CA PHE A 24 -4.47 -4.40 -5.23
C PHE A 24 -3.65 -5.69 -5.31
N LEU A 25 -3.94 -6.68 -4.44
CA LEU A 25 -3.21 -7.95 -4.41
C LEU A 25 -3.38 -8.74 -5.72
N LEU A 26 -4.59 -8.78 -6.28
CA LEU A 26 -4.83 -9.41 -7.58
C LEU A 26 -4.04 -8.73 -8.71
N ILE A 27 -4.07 -7.39 -8.77
CA ILE A 27 -3.31 -6.61 -9.75
C ILE A 27 -1.80 -6.86 -9.60
N ALA A 28 -1.29 -6.86 -8.36
CA ALA A 28 0.11 -7.11 -8.04
C ALA A 28 0.58 -8.49 -8.56
N ILE A 29 -0.18 -9.55 -8.29
CA ILE A 29 0.13 -10.92 -8.76
C ILE A 29 0.15 -10.99 -10.29
N ILE A 30 -0.89 -10.47 -10.96
CA ILE A 30 -0.97 -10.49 -12.43
C ILE A 30 0.19 -9.70 -13.04
N LEU A 31 0.55 -8.56 -12.46
CA LEU A 31 1.61 -7.68 -12.95
C LEU A 31 3.01 -8.29 -12.78
N ILE A 32 3.29 -8.96 -11.65
CA ILE A 32 4.52 -9.74 -11.46
C ILE A 32 4.61 -10.86 -12.51
N LEU A 33 3.55 -11.68 -12.64
CA LEU A 33 3.52 -12.80 -13.60
C LEU A 33 3.72 -12.32 -15.04
N ARG A 34 3.01 -11.27 -15.45
CA ARG A 34 3.17 -10.68 -16.80
C ARG A 34 4.56 -10.11 -17.03
N SER A 35 5.17 -9.48 -16.04
CA SER A 35 6.52 -8.92 -16.17
C SER A 35 7.60 -10.00 -16.24
N ILE A 36 7.51 -11.06 -15.43
CA ILE A 36 8.40 -12.23 -15.52
C ILE A 36 8.25 -12.91 -16.89
N LEU A 37 7.02 -13.18 -17.33
CA LEU A 37 6.76 -13.76 -18.65
C LEU A 37 7.24 -12.86 -19.79
N GLY A 38 7.15 -11.54 -19.64
CA GLY A 38 7.63 -10.54 -20.59
C GLY A 38 9.15 -10.59 -20.76
N ILE A 39 9.89 -10.72 -19.66
CA ILE A 39 11.36 -10.86 -19.68
C ILE A 39 11.77 -12.23 -20.24
N VAL A 40 11.26 -13.33 -19.65
CA VAL A 40 11.70 -14.70 -19.98
C VAL A 40 11.32 -15.09 -21.40
N ARG A 41 10.11 -14.75 -21.86
CA ARG A 41 9.63 -15.07 -23.22
C ARG A 41 9.83 -13.91 -24.21
N LYS A 42 10.58 -12.87 -23.83
CA LYS A 42 10.87 -11.67 -24.64
C LYS A 42 9.62 -11.07 -25.30
N LYS A 43 8.49 -11.00 -24.59
CA LYS A 43 7.24 -10.47 -25.15
C LYS A 43 7.31 -8.96 -25.35
N VAL A 44 6.53 -8.47 -26.30
CA VAL A 44 6.30 -7.04 -26.51
C VAL A 44 5.49 -6.48 -25.33
N TYR A 45 5.90 -5.32 -24.82
CA TYR A 45 5.20 -4.62 -23.75
C TYR A 45 3.93 -3.96 -24.32
N THR A 46 2.76 -4.43 -23.88
CA THR A 46 1.47 -4.05 -24.47
C THR A 46 0.80 -2.89 -23.73
N LEU A 47 -0.25 -2.31 -24.34
CA LEU A 47 -1.13 -1.36 -23.65
C LEU A 47 -1.72 -1.95 -22.37
N THR A 48 -2.04 -3.26 -22.35
CA THR A 48 -2.53 -3.95 -21.15
C THR A 48 -1.52 -3.91 -20.01
N ASP A 49 -0.22 -4.07 -20.29
CA ASP A 49 0.83 -3.98 -19.26
C ASP A 49 0.96 -2.56 -18.70
N LYS A 50 0.82 -1.55 -19.57
CA LYS A 50 0.79 -0.13 -19.16
C LYS A 50 -0.43 0.21 -18.30
N VAL A 51 -1.63 -0.24 -18.71
CA VAL A 51 -2.87 -0.03 -17.95
C VAL A 51 -2.81 -0.73 -16.60
N LEU A 52 -2.31 -1.97 -16.54
CA LEU A 52 -2.17 -2.71 -15.28
C LEU A 52 -1.16 -2.05 -14.33
N SER A 53 -0.06 -1.52 -14.87
CA SER A 53 0.93 -0.73 -14.10
C SER A 53 0.31 0.56 -13.54
N SER A 54 -0.48 1.27 -14.36
CA SER A 54 -1.22 2.45 -13.91
C SER A 54 -2.27 2.09 -12.84
N ALA A 55 -2.98 0.97 -13.00
CA ALA A 55 -4.01 0.52 -12.08
C ALA A 55 -3.44 0.14 -10.70
N PHE A 56 -2.24 -0.42 -10.65
CA PHE A 56 -1.50 -0.68 -9.40
C PHE A 56 -1.20 0.63 -8.65
N ILE A 57 -0.68 1.66 -9.33
CA ILE A 57 -0.42 2.98 -8.72
C ILE A 57 -1.71 3.63 -8.23
N VAL A 58 -2.79 3.59 -9.03
CA VAL A 58 -4.11 4.11 -8.62
C VAL A 58 -4.63 3.38 -7.37
N ASN A 59 -4.44 2.06 -7.28
CA ASN A 59 -4.80 1.31 -6.07
C ASN A 59 -3.97 1.73 -4.85
N LEU A 60 -2.66 2.01 -5.00
CA LEU A 60 -1.84 2.53 -3.91
C LEU A 60 -2.30 3.93 -3.44
N TYR A 61 -2.66 4.83 -4.37
CA TYR A 61 -3.26 6.11 -4.00
C TYR A 61 -4.58 5.93 -3.24
N LEU A 62 -5.46 5.03 -3.69
CA LEU A 62 -6.72 4.73 -3.00
C LEU A 62 -6.47 4.12 -1.62
N GLN A 63 -5.56 3.15 -1.48
CA GLN A 63 -5.19 2.58 -0.18
C GLN A 63 -4.66 3.66 0.78
N LEU A 64 -3.78 4.54 0.31
CA LEU A 64 -3.22 5.63 1.13
C LEU A 64 -4.31 6.62 1.56
N ILE A 65 -5.19 7.06 0.65
CA ILE A 65 -6.28 8.00 0.95
C ILE A 65 -7.26 7.39 1.97
N PHE A 66 -7.75 6.18 1.72
CA PHE A 66 -8.67 5.51 2.65
C PHE A 66 -7.99 5.18 3.99
N GLY A 67 -6.70 4.83 3.98
CA GLY A 67 -5.89 4.62 5.18
C GLY A 67 -5.72 5.88 6.02
N LEU A 68 -5.48 7.04 5.38
CA LEU A 68 -5.41 8.34 6.06
C LEU A 68 -6.77 8.74 6.67
N ILE A 69 -7.88 8.48 5.97
CA ILE A 69 -9.23 8.73 6.52
C ILE A 69 -9.47 7.82 7.74
N LEU A 70 -9.11 6.54 7.68
CA LEU A 70 -9.20 5.62 8.83
C LEU A 70 -8.29 6.03 9.99
N PHE A 71 -7.08 6.52 9.70
CA PHE A 71 -6.16 7.06 10.71
C PHE A 71 -6.75 8.26 11.46
N SER A 72 -7.50 9.14 10.78
CA SER A 72 -8.20 10.25 11.46
C SER A 72 -9.22 9.77 12.51
N ASN A 73 -9.80 8.57 12.34
CA ASN A 73 -10.69 7.98 13.34
C ASN A 73 -9.97 7.41 14.56
N LEU A 74 -8.72 6.93 14.42
CA LEU A 74 -7.94 6.44 15.57
C LEU A 74 -7.70 7.54 16.61
N GLY A 75 -7.64 8.81 16.18
CA GLY A 75 -7.61 9.97 17.09
C GLY A 75 -8.84 10.07 18.00
N SER A 76 -10.00 9.57 17.58
CA SER A 76 -11.22 9.52 18.40
C SER A 76 -11.23 8.37 19.42
N SER A 77 -10.27 7.44 19.35
CA SER A 77 -10.12 6.29 20.25
C SER A 77 -8.84 6.39 21.09
N LEU A 78 -8.39 7.62 21.38
CA LEU A 78 -7.27 7.90 22.28
C LEU A 78 -7.62 7.56 23.74
N GLY A 79 -7.57 6.27 24.06
CA GLY A 79 -7.26 5.83 25.42
C GLY A 79 -5.79 6.14 25.70
N TYR A 80 -5.53 7.08 26.61
CA TYR A 80 -4.18 7.43 27.03
C TYR A 80 -3.65 6.43 28.08
N ASP A 81 -2.46 5.89 27.80
CA ASP A 81 -1.40 5.46 28.75
C ASP A 81 -1.43 4.11 29.57
N TYR A 82 -0.25 3.49 29.87
CA TYR A 82 -0.01 2.41 30.89
C TYR A 82 1.27 2.60 31.76
N VAL A 83 1.24 2.49 33.10
CA VAL A 83 2.43 2.81 33.95
C VAL A 83 3.67 1.93 33.67
N SER A 84 4.82 2.59 33.46
CA SER A 84 6.16 2.02 33.31
C SER A 84 6.77 1.65 34.67
N ALA A 85 7.87 0.88 34.68
CA ALA A 85 8.55 0.46 35.90
C ALA A 85 9.16 1.61 36.77
N ASP A 86 9.07 2.87 36.33
CA ASP A 86 9.42 4.08 37.09
C ASP A 86 8.19 4.79 37.73
N GLY A 87 6.97 4.39 37.39
CA GLY A 87 5.72 5.06 37.76
C GLY A 87 4.98 5.81 36.63
N GLY A 88 5.54 5.89 35.41
CA GLY A 88 5.03 6.76 34.32
C GLY A 88 4.18 6.09 33.23
N VAL A 89 2.96 6.57 33.03
CA VAL A 89 1.91 6.05 32.13
C VAL A 89 2.30 6.20 30.61
N LYS A 90 2.31 5.14 29.79
CA LYS A 90 3.05 5.07 28.50
C LYS A 90 2.41 4.14 27.43
N MET A 91 1.34 4.57 26.75
CA MET A 91 0.73 3.98 25.52
C MET A 91 1.67 3.85 24.32
N VAL A 92 2.16 2.63 23.97
CA VAL A 92 3.10 2.46 22.84
C VAL A 92 2.69 1.53 21.67
N SER A 93 2.96 0.22 21.67
CA SER A 93 3.27 -0.50 20.40
C SER A 93 2.20 -0.41 19.30
N LYS A 94 0.93 -0.74 19.59
CA LYS A 94 -0.16 -0.63 18.59
C LYS A 94 -0.54 0.80 18.18
N ARG A 95 -0.05 1.84 18.85
CA ARG A 95 -0.32 3.25 18.52
C ARG A 95 0.62 3.80 17.45
N LEU A 96 1.83 3.25 17.32
CA LEU A 96 2.84 3.69 16.35
C LEU A 96 2.67 3.00 14.99
N TRP A 97 2.18 1.76 14.97
CA TRP A 97 1.97 0.99 13.73
C TRP A 97 1.25 1.77 12.61
N PRO A 98 0.14 2.53 12.83
CA PRO A 98 -0.50 3.28 11.76
C PRO A 98 0.39 4.34 11.13
N ILE A 99 1.28 4.97 11.92
CA ILE A 99 2.20 6.02 11.46
C ILE A 99 3.31 5.38 10.62
N GLU A 100 3.94 4.32 11.13
CA GLU A 100 4.93 3.52 10.41
C GLU A 100 4.35 2.97 9.10
N HIS A 101 3.09 2.51 9.16
CA HIS A 101 2.36 1.99 8.02
C HIS A 101 2.17 3.05 6.92
N ILE A 102 1.65 4.22 7.28
CA ILE A 102 1.47 5.35 6.36
C ILE A 102 2.80 5.80 5.75
N VAL A 103 3.87 5.89 6.55
CA VAL A 103 5.21 6.27 6.06
C VAL A 103 5.71 5.26 5.02
N LEU A 104 5.60 3.96 5.31
CA LEU A 104 5.97 2.90 4.35
C LEU A 104 5.08 2.89 3.10
N MET A 105 3.79 3.22 3.20
CA MET A 105 2.90 3.38 2.03
C MET A 105 3.35 4.53 1.14
N ILE A 106 3.75 5.68 1.72
CA ILE A 106 4.26 6.83 0.96
C ILE A 106 5.53 6.45 0.19
N PHE A 107 6.50 5.78 0.83
CA PHE A 107 7.70 5.32 0.14
C PHE A 107 7.40 4.28 -0.95
N ALA A 108 6.54 3.30 -0.69
CA ALA A 108 6.12 2.31 -1.69
C ALA A 108 5.46 2.98 -2.91
N LEU A 109 4.62 3.99 -2.68
CA LEU A 109 3.97 4.78 -3.73
C LEU A 109 4.97 5.60 -4.56
N LEU A 110 5.97 6.23 -3.92
CA LEU A 110 7.04 6.94 -4.63
C LEU A 110 7.86 5.99 -5.53
N ILE A 111 8.25 4.83 -5.01
CA ILE A 111 9.01 3.81 -5.74
C ILE A 111 8.20 3.24 -6.91
N ALA A 112 6.89 2.98 -6.73
CA ALA A 112 6.00 2.54 -7.80
C ALA A 112 5.90 3.59 -8.94
N ASN A 113 5.78 4.87 -8.59
CA ASN A 113 5.78 5.98 -9.54
C ASN A 113 7.10 6.07 -10.32
N LEU A 114 8.26 5.93 -9.67
CA LEU A 114 9.56 5.85 -10.35
C LEU A 114 9.59 4.68 -11.35
N GLY A 115 9.10 3.50 -10.96
CA GLY A 115 8.98 2.35 -11.84
C GLY A 115 8.13 2.61 -13.09
N PHE A 116 7.02 3.34 -12.95
CA PHE A 116 6.17 3.74 -14.07
C PHE A 116 6.83 4.79 -14.97
N ILE A 117 7.55 5.76 -14.40
CA ILE A 117 8.29 6.77 -15.17
C ILE A 117 9.40 6.09 -15.99
N PHE A 118 10.20 5.22 -15.37
CA PHE A 118 11.29 4.52 -16.05
C PHE A 118 10.80 3.48 -17.07
N SER A 119 9.67 2.81 -16.83
CA SER A 119 9.06 1.94 -17.86
C SER A 119 8.54 2.75 -19.05
N ASN A 120 7.92 3.91 -18.85
CA ASN A 120 7.49 4.76 -19.96
C ASN A 120 8.66 5.40 -20.74
N LYS A 121 9.78 5.73 -20.07
CA LYS A 121 10.98 6.29 -20.71
C LYS A 121 11.84 5.25 -21.46
N SER A 122 11.70 3.97 -21.14
CA SER A 122 12.45 2.91 -21.82
C SER A 122 11.93 2.71 -23.25
N GLN A 123 12.81 2.38 -24.20
CA GLN A 123 12.40 2.03 -25.57
C GLN A 123 12.07 0.53 -25.68
N GLU A 124 13.01 -0.33 -25.28
CA GLU A 124 12.89 -1.79 -25.38
C GLU A 124 11.82 -2.40 -24.45
N SER A 125 11.02 -3.33 -24.97
CA SER A 125 9.99 -4.03 -24.19
C SER A 125 10.54 -4.79 -22.99
N ILE A 126 11.72 -5.40 -23.11
CA ILE A 126 12.37 -6.15 -22.03
C ILE A 126 12.75 -5.20 -20.89
N ALA A 127 13.32 -4.03 -21.20
CA ALA A 127 13.63 -3.00 -20.21
C ALA A 127 12.37 -2.48 -19.50
N LYS A 128 11.25 -2.32 -20.22
CA LYS A 128 9.94 -1.95 -19.63
C LYS A 128 9.48 -2.97 -18.59
N HIS A 129 9.45 -4.25 -18.95
CA HIS A 129 9.06 -5.32 -18.02
C HIS A 129 10.02 -5.45 -16.84
N LYS A 130 11.34 -5.29 -17.06
CA LYS A 130 12.35 -5.30 -15.98
C LYS A 130 12.15 -4.15 -14.99
N ASN A 131 11.89 -2.94 -15.47
CA ASN A 131 11.62 -1.79 -14.60
C ASN A 131 10.32 -2.01 -13.82
N VAL A 132 9.23 -2.39 -14.46
CA VAL A 132 7.97 -2.70 -13.76
C VAL A 132 8.18 -3.77 -12.69
N LEU A 133 8.84 -4.89 -13.01
CA LEU A 133 9.11 -5.97 -12.06
C LEU A 133 9.91 -5.50 -10.83
N ILE A 134 11.04 -4.83 -11.03
CA ILE A 134 11.94 -4.43 -9.94
C ILE A 134 11.25 -3.43 -9.00
N TYR A 135 10.76 -2.31 -9.53
CA TYR A 135 10.20 -1.23 -8.71
C TYR A 135 8.90 -1.67 -8.02
N TYR A 136 8.06 -2.49 -8.67
CA TYR A 136 6.78 -2.89 -8.10
C TYR A 136 6.96 -4.01 -7.08
N CYS A 137 7.91 -4.94 -7.28
CA CYS A 137 8.29 -5.89 -6.23
C CYS A 137 8.84 -5.19 -4.99
N ILE A 138 9.67 -4.16 -5.13
CA ILE A 138 10.17 -3.38 -3.97
C ILE A 138 9.00 -2.71 -3.24
N ALA A 139 8.07 -2.07 -3.96
CA ALA A 139 6.87 -1.49 -3.37
C ALA A 139 6.02 -2.54 -2.61
N ILE A 140 5.80 -3.72 -3.22
CA ILE A 140 5.06 -4.83 -2.60
C ILE A 140 5.77 -5.35 -1.33
N LEU A 141 7.10 -5.46 -1.34
CA LEU A 141 7.87 -5.89 -0.16
C LEU A 141 7.79 -4.87 0.98
N MET A 142 7.83 -3.57 0.68
CA MET A 142 7.62 -2.52 1.69
C MET A 142 6.20 -2.58 2.29
N ILE A 143 5.19 -2.87 1.46
CA ILE A 143 3.80 -3.03 1.92
C ILE A 143 3.65 -4.30 2.78
N ALA A 144 4.25 -5.42 2.36
CA ALA A 144 4.22 -6.66 3.13
C ALA A 144 4.92 -6.52 4.49
N TYR A 145 6.09 -5.88 4.54
CA TYR A 145 6.80 -5.56 5.79
C TYR A 145 5.96 -4.66 6.70
N SER A 146 5.36 -3.62 6.12
CA SER A 146 4.44 -2.69 6.79
C SER A 146 3.20 -3.36 7.38
N LEU A 147 2.66 -4.38 6.73
CA LEU A 147 1.58 -5.20 7.30
C LEU A 147 2.11 -6.19 8.37
N SER A 148 3.33 -6.70 8.21
CA SER A 148 3.90 -7.67 9.16
C SER A 148 4.24 -7.04 10.52
N SER A 149 4.58 -5.74 10.58
CA SER A 149 4.97 -5.09 11.84
C SER A 149 3.84 -5.05 12.88
N ILE A 150 2.56 -5.13 12.48
CA ILE A 150 1.42 -5.21 13.43
C ILE A 150 1.33 -6.53 14.21
N TYR A 151 2.03 -7.58 13.72
CA TYR A 151 2.05 -8.92 14.32
C TYR A 151 3.41 -9.25 14.98
N LEU A 152 4.44 -8.44 14.74
CA LEU A 152 5.79 -8.62 15.26
C LEU A 152 6.08 -7.77 16.51
N PHE A 153 5.24 -6.75 16.79
CA PHE A 153 5.41 -5.76 17.88
C PHE A 153 4.05 -5.38 18.52
#